data_AF-A0A7C2B492-F1
#
_entry.id   AF-A0A7C2B492-F1
#
_cell.length_a   1.000
_cell.length_b   1.000
_cell.length_c   1.000
_cell.angle_alpha   90.00
_cell.angle_beta   90.00
_cell.angle_gamma   90.00
#
_symmetry.space_group_name_H-M   'P 1'
#
loop_
_entity.id
_entity.type
_entity.pdbx_description
1 polymer ?
#
loop_
_entity_poly.entity_id
_entity_poly.type
_entity_poly.pdbx_seq_one_letter_code
_entity_poly.pdbx_strand_id
1 'polypeptide(L)'
;ALNEWQRLLVEFQQQQDASRLVRELSILLRRVCLSYYPRAAVAGLTGEAWLRYLDRALPLPQTNPFSEGVGRLLLDAPYQQQTEGDVLALHALCGEWLRALPAVKRGRDE
;
A
#
# COMPACT_ATOMS: atom_id res chain seq x y z
N ALA A 1 -11.83 0.07 -3.34
CA ALA A 1 -10.52 -0.24 -2.73
C ALA A 1 -10.53 -1.58 -1.99
N LEU A 2 -11.37 -1.78 -0.97
CA LEU A 2 -11.40 -3.03 -0.19
C LEU A 2 -11.71 -4.29 -1.02
N ASN A 3 -12.72 -4.27 -1.90
CA ASN A 3 -13.03 -5.41 -2.77
C ASN A 3 -11.89 -5.77 -3.73
N GLU A 4 -11.12 -4.77 -4.16
CA GLU A 4 -9.96 -5.00 -5.05
C GLU A 4 -8.80 -5.61 -4.27
N TRP A 5 -8.48 -5.05 -3.10
CA TRP A 5 -7.52 -5.63 -2.16
C TRP A 5 -7.82 -7.10 -1.84
N GLN A 6 -9.08 -7.47 -1.58
CA GLN A 6 -9.46 -8.88 -1.34
C GLN A 6 -9.22 -9.77 -2.56
N ARG A 7 -9.56 -9.29 -3.76
CA ARG A 7 -9.37 -10.06 -5.00
C ARG A 7 -7.90 -10.37 -5.28
N LEU A 8 -7.00 -9.44 -4.99
CA LEU A 8 -5.56 -9.64 -5.21
C LEU A 8 -5.02 -10.86 -4.43
N LEU A 9 -5.52 -11.13 -3.22
CA LEU A 9 -5.12 -12.32 -2.46
C LEU A 9 -5.59 -13.62 -3.12
N VAL A 10 -6.80 -13.63 -3.67
CA VAL A 10 -7.34 -14.79 -4.40
C VAL A 10 -6.53 -15.06 -5.66
N GLU A 11 -6.18 -14.02 -6.41
CA GLU A 11 -5.31 -14.14 -7.60
C GLU A 11 -3.92 -14.66 -7.22
N PHE A 12 -3.34 -14.17 -6.12
CA PHE A 12 -2.07 -14.69 -5.61
C PHE A 12 -2.15 -16.18 -5.26
N GLN A 13 -3.22 -16.64 -4.60
CA GLN A 13 -3.37 -18.06 -4.28
C GLN A 13 -3.38 -18.96 -5.53
N GLN A 14 -3.93 -18.46 -6.65
CA GLN A 14 -3.98 -19.19 -7.92
C GLN A 14 -2.65 -19.16 -8.69
N GLN A 15 -2.00 -18.00 -8.75
CA GLN A 15 -0.82 -17.78 -9.59
C GLN A 15 0.50 -17.98 -8.84
N GLN A 16 0.48 -17.98 -7.50
CA GLN A 16 1.64 -17.99 -6.61
C GLN A 16 2.67 -16.89 -6.94
N ASP A 17 2.21 -15.79 -7.54
CA ASP A 17 3.04 -14.68 -7.99
C ASP A 17 3.06 -13.54 -6.96
N ALA A 18 4.03 -13.62 -6.05
CA ALA A 18 4.24 -12.65 -4.99
C ALA A 18 4.58 -11.25 -5.54
N SER A 19 5.42 -11.18 -6.57
CA SER A 19 5.86 -9.92 -7.18
C SER A 19 4.68 -9.16 -7.79
N ARG A 20 3.77 -9.88 -8.47
CA ARG A 20 2.51 -9.31 -8.97
C ARG A 20 1.62 -8.80 -7.84
N LEU A 21 1.42 -9.57 -6.78
CA LEU A 21 0.61 -9.14 -5.64
C LEU A 21 1.14 -7.82 -5.04
N VAL A 22 2.45 -7.74 -4.76
CA VAL A 22 3.10 -6.55 -4.20
C VAL A 22 2.93 -5.34 -5.12
N ARG A 23 3.15 -5.52 -6.43
CA ARG A 23 2.98 -4.46 -7.43
C ARG A 23 1.56 -3.91 -7.47
N GLU A 24 0.56 -4.79 -7.53
CA GLU A 24 -0.84 -4.38 -7.58
C GLU A 24 -1.27 -3.70 -6.27
N LEU A 25 -0.78 -4.17 -5.11
CA LEU A 25 -0.98 -3.50 -3.83
C LEU A 25 -0.38 -2.09 -3.83
N SER A 26 0.85 -1.91 -4.33
CA SER A 26 1.48 -0.59 -4.42
C SER A 26 0.69 0.37 -5.31
N ILE A 27 0.17 -0.11 -6.45
CA ILE A 27 -0.65 0.69 -7.38
C ILE A 27 -1.97 1.07 -6.72
N LEU A 28 -2.64 0.11 -6.06
CA LEU A 28 -3.89 0.34 -5.35
C LEU A 28 -3.72 1.41 -4.27
N LEU A 29 -2.70 1.30 -3.42
CA LEU A 29 -2.42 2.29 -2.37
C LEU A 29 -2.15 3.67 -2.95
N ARG A 30 -1.33 3.79 -3.99
CA ARG A 30 -1.08 5.08 -4.66
C ARG A 30 -2.36 5.70 -5.21
N ARG A 31 -3.19 4.91 -5.90
CA ARG A 31 -4.47 5.39 -6.47
C ARG A 31 -5.42 5.85 -5.37
N VAL A 32 -5.46 5.14 -4.25
CA VAL A 32 -6.25 5.53 -3.09
C VAL A 32 -5.71 6.81 -2.47
N CYS A 33 -4.40 6.92 -2.21
CA CYS A 33 -3.79 8.15 -1.71
C CYS A 33 -4.11 9.35 -2.60
N LEU A 34 -4.00 9.22 -3.92
CA LEU A 34 -4.35 10.28 -4.87
C LEU A 34 -5.85 10.66 -4.87
N SER A 35 -6.74 9.80 -4.37
CA SER A 35 -8.17 10.11 -4.22
C SER A 35 -8.51 10.79 -2.88
N TYR A 36 -7.66 10.64 -1.87
CA TYR A 36 -7.88 11.17 -0.51
C TYR A 36 -7.00 12.38 -0.17
N TYR A 37 -5.85 12.51 -0.82
CA TYR A 37 -4.84 13.52 -0.56
C TYR A 37 -4.47 14.26 -1.86
N PRO A 38 -4.06 15.53 -1.78
CA PRO A 38 -3.69 16.31 -2.95
C PRO A 38 -2.53 15.68 -3.71
N ARG A 39 -2.65 15.64 -5.05
CA ARG A 39 -1.66 15.03 -5.95
C ARG A 39 -0.24 15.55 -5.71
N ALA A 40 -0.08 16.83 -5.38
CA ALA A 40 1.21 17.46 -5.09
C ALA A 40 1.95 16.80 -3.91
N ALA A 41 1.22 16.24 -2.93
CA ALA A 41 1.82 15.58 -1.77
C ALA A 41 2.27 14.14 -2.06
N VAL A 42 1.67 13.47 -3.06
CA VAL A 42 1.84 12.03 -3.29
C VAL A 42 2.59 11.70 -4.58
N ALA A 43 2.35 12.45 -5.67
CA ALA A 43 2.82 12.08 -7.01
C ALA A 43 4.34 12.07 -7.17
N GLY A 44 5.08 12.82 -6.35
CA GLY A 44 6.54 12.82 -6.32
C GLY A 44 7.16 11.78 -5.39
N LEU A 45 6.38 11.04 -4.60
CA LEU A 45 6.91 10.13 -3.59
C LEU A 45 7.24 8.77 -4.19
N THR A 46 8.51 8.40 -4.06
CA THR A 46 9.06 7.11 -4.50
C THR A 46 9.96 6.51 -3.43
N GLY A 47 10.16 5.19 -3.47
CA GLY A 47 11.05 4.50 -2.54
C GLY A 47 10.66 4.73 -1.08
N GLU A 48 11.64 4.95 -0.21
CA GLU A 48 11.39 5.14 1.23
C GLU A 48 10.48 6.33 1.54
N ALA A 49 10.55 7.40 0.75
CA ALA A 49 9.71 8.59 0.95
C ALA A 49 8.22 8.25 0.81
N TRP A 50 7.88 7.30 -0.06
CA TRP A 50 6.52 6.78 -0.20
C TRP A 50 6.08 6.00 1.04
N LEU A 51 6.93 5.13 1.58
CA LEU A 51 6.57 4.32 2.76
C LEU A 51 6.42 5.16 4.03
N ARG A 52 7.36 6.10 4.25
CA ARG A 52 7.26 7.05 5.36
C ARG A 52 6.00 7.92 5.27
N TYR A 53 5.53 8.19 4.06
CA TYR A 53 4.26 8.88 3.87
C TYR A 53 3.08 8.02 4.29
N LEU A 54 3.05 6.73 3.91
CA LEU A 54 1.98 5.81 4.33
C LEU A 54 1.89 5.69 5.85
N ASP A 55 3.03 5.61 6.54
CA ASP A 55 3.10 5.58 8.02
C ASP A 55 2.59 6.86 8.67
N ARG A 56 2.78 8.01 8.01
CA ARG A 56 2.34 9.33 8.52
C ARG A 56 0.92 9.68 8.12
N ALA A 57 0.42 9.12 7.02
CA ALA A 57 -0.86 9.47 6.43
C ALA A 57 -2.04 9.05 7.32
N LEU A 58 -1.91 7.93 8.03
CA LEU A 58 -2.92 7.38 8.92
C LEU A 58 -2.26 6.82 10.19
N PRO A 59 -2.86 7.04 11.38
CA PRO A 59 -2.38 6.40 12.60
C PRO A 59 -2.74 4.90 12.56
N LEU A 60 -1.72 4.05 12.47
CA LEU A 60 -1.85 2.60 12.64
C LEU A 60 -1.47 2.20 14.07
N PRO A 61 -1.96 1.04 14.57
CA PRO A 61 -1.56 0.54 15.89
C PRO A 61 -0.07 0.24 16.01
N GLN A 62 0.55 -0.12 14.88
CA GLN A 62 1.97 -0.44 14.78
C GLN A 62 2.77 0.82 14.43
N THR A 63 3.98 0.94 14.98
CA THR A 63 4.89 2.05 14.66
C THR A 63 5.61 1.76 13.35
N ASN A 64 5.49 2.67 12.38
CA ASN A 64 6.16 2.63 11.07
C ASN A 64 6.09 1.28 10.32
N PRO A 65 4.93 0.60 10.24
CA PRO A 65 4.84 -0.74 9.65
C PRO A 65 5.17 -0.77 8.15
N PHE A 66 5.10 0.37 7.45
CA PHE A 66 5.52 0.46 6.07
C PHE A 66 7.02 0.68 5.92
N SER A 67 7.58 1.74 6.51
CA SER A 67 8.98 2.11 6.32
C SER A 67 9.98 1.23 7.08
N GLU A 68 9.59 0.65 8.21
CA GLU A 68 10.44 -0.20 9.04
C GLU A 68 9.99 -1.67 9.08
N GLY A 69 8.75 -1.95 8.67
CA GLY A 69 8.16 -3.30 8.70
C GLY A 69 8.02 -3.97 7.33
N VAL A 70 7.01 -4.83 7.22
CA VAL A 70 6.72 -5.63 6.02
C VAL A 70 6.36 -4.78 4.80
N GLY A 71 5.91 -3.53 4.98
CA GLY A 71 5.63 -2.63 3.86
C GLY A 71 6.85 -2.23 3.05
N ARG A 72 8.08 -2.51 3.53
CA ARG A 72 9.32 -2.36 2.75
C ARG A 72 9.32 -3.18 1.47
N LEU A 73 8.55 -4.27 1.41
CA LEU A 73 8.38 -5.06 0.19
C LEU A 73 7.82 -4.22 -0.98
N LEU A 74 7.11 -3.11 -0.71
CA LEU A 74 6.60 -2.21 -1.75
C LEU A 74 7.71 -1.35 -2.41
N LEU A 75 8.91 -1.25 -1.83
CA LEU A 75 10.05 -0.51 -2.41
C LEU A 75 10.52 -1.14 -3.72
N ASP A 76 10.56 -2.47 -3.72
CA ASP A 76 11.22 -3.27 -4.75
C ASP A 76 10.25 -3.82 -5.81
N ALA A 77 8.98 -3.41 -5.76
CA ALA A 77 7.88 -3.95 -6.57
C ALA A 77 8.13 -4.04 -8.10
N PRO A 78 8.94 -3.17 -8.75
CA PRO A 78 9.30 -3.34 -10.16
C PRO A 78 10.69 -3.93 -10.42
N TYR A 79 11.54 -4.12 -9.40
CA TYR A 79 12.95 -4.51 -9.58
C TYR A 79 13.29 -5.90 -9.04
N GLN A 80 12.48 -6.48 -8.14
CA GLN A 80 12.70 -7.85 -7.67
C GLN A 80 11.93 -8.86 -8.53
N GLN A 81 12.68 -9.81 -9.12
CA GLN A 81 12.08 -10.95 -9.82
C GLN A 81 11.44 -11.94 -8.84
N GLN A 82 11.92 -12.00 -7.60
CA GLN A 82 11.33 -12.75 -6.51
C GLN A 82 11.21 -11.85 -5.28
N THR A 83 9.98 -11.60 -4.86
CA THR A 83 9.72 -11.00 -3.54
C THR A 83 10.04 -12.02 -2.46
N GLU A 84 11.13 -11.82 -1.74
CA GLU A 84 11.45 -12.59 -0.53
C GLU A 84 10.83 -11.89 0.68
N GLY A 85 9.82 -12.51 1.28
CA GLY A 85 9.16 -11.98 2.48
C GLY A 85 7.71 -12.43 2.65
N ASP A 86 7.11 -12.02 3.75
CA ASP A 86 5.73 -12.38 4.08
C ASP A 86 4.72 -11.47 3.35
N VAL A 87 4.42 -11.83 2.11
CA VAL A 87 3.42 -11.12 1.29
C VAL A 87 2.00 -11.20 1.86
N LEU A 88 1.71 -12.20 2.70
CA LEU A 88 0.42 -12.31 3.39
C LEU A 88 0.33 -11.26 4.50
N ALA A 89 1.40 -11.07 5.26
CA ALA A 89 1.50 -9.99 6.24
C ALA A 89 1.44 -8.60 5.55
N LEU A 90 2.08 -8.44 4.38
CA LEU A 90 1.94 -7.21 3.58
C LEU A 90 0.48 -6.97 3.17
N HIS A 91 -0.19 -8.01 2.68
CA HIS A 91 -1.60 -7.93 2.30
C HIS A 91 -2.46 -7.51 3.49
N ALA A 92 -2.26 -8.14 4.65
CA ALA A 92 -2.98 -7.79 5.88
C ALA A 92 -2.75 -6.31 6.26
N LEU A 93 -1.49 -5.86 6.28
CA LEU A 93 -1.11 -4.47 6.56
C LEU A 93 -1.79 -3.47 5.61
N CYS A 94 -1.78 -3.74 4.30
CA CYS A 94 -2.48 -2.92 3.32
C CYS A 94 -3.98 -2.84 3.63
N GLY A 95 -4.58 -3.95 4.06
CA GLY A 95 -5.98 -4.01 4.46
C GLY A 95 -6.29 -3.19 5.72
N GLU A 96 -5.41 -3.19 6.72
CA GLU A 96 -5.55 -2.34 7.91
C GLU A 96 -5.50 -0.86 7.52
N TRP A 97 -4.52 -0.47 6.70
CA TRP A 97 -4.38 0.90 6.22
C TRP A 97 -5.61 1.36 5.42
N LEU A 98 -6.13 0.53 4.53
CA LEU A 98 -7.34 0.83 3.75
C LEU A 98 -8.60 0.99 4.63
N ARG A 99 -8.69 0.25 5.75
CA ARG A 99 -9.81 0.37 6.70
C ARG A 99 -9.67 1.58 7.60
N ALA A 100 -8.45 2.03 7.87
CA ALA A 100 -8.16 3.23 8.66
C ALA A 100 -8.44 4.53 7.87
N LEU A 101 -8.72 4.44 6.57
CA LEU A 101 -9.07 5.62 5.77
C LEU A 101 -10.34 6.30 6.31
N PRO A 102 -10.37 7.64 6.34
CA PRO A 102 -11.55 8.37 6.76
C PRO A 102 -12.70 8.12 5.78
N ALA A 103 -13.93 8.00 6.29
CA ALA A 103 -15.12 7.84 5.45
C ALA A 103 -15.38 9.05 4.52
N VAL A 104 -14.83 10.22 4.89
CA VAL A 104 -14.92 11.45 4.11
C VAL A 104 -13.59 11.69 3.40
N LYS A 105 -13.62 11.85 2.07
CA LYS A 105 -12.46 12.25 1.28
C LYS A 105 -12.05 13.65 1.70
N ARG A 106 -10.84 13.82 2.24
CA ARG A 106 -10.25 15.11 2.65
C ARG A 106 -9.85 16.02 1.46
N GLY A 107 -10.63 15.98 0.38
CA GLY A 107 -10.36 16.68 -0.88
C GLY A 107 -11.58 17.44 -1.39
N ARG A 108 -12.21 18.24 -0.53
CA ARG A 108 -13.14 19.29 -0.96
C ARG A 108 -12.97 20.51 -0.05
N ASP A 109 -11.80 21.14 -0.15
CA ASP A 109 -11.62 22.56 0.17
C ASP A 109 -10.75 23.12 -0.96
N GLU A 110 -11.44 23.52 -2.04
CA GLU A 110 -11.02 24.58 -2.95
C GLU A 110 -12.18 25.58 -3.05
#